data_AF-A0A0C9VXI6-F1
#
_entry.id   AF-A0A0C9VXI6-F1
#
_cell.length_a   1.000
_cell.length_b   1.000
_cell.length_c   1.000
_cell.angle_alpha   90.00
_cell.angle_beta   90.00
_cell.angle_gamma   90.00
#
_symmetry.space_group_name_H-M   'P 1'
#
loop_
_entity.id
_entity.type
_entity.pdbx_description
1 polymer ?
#
loop_
_entity_poly.entity_id
_entity_poly.type
_entity_poly.pdbx_seq_one_letter_code
_entity_poly.pdbx_strand_id
1 'polypeptide(L)' 'KELYGTSILVFHVYCDLNDIPDNNCCLILPMLLLAFLSACAGSYSGSTVGNYASAIHICHLLHGHPWRINKEKLKAIL' A
#
# COMPACT_ATOMS: atom_id res chain seq x y z
N LYS A 1 10.60 12.49 -7.16
CA LYS A 1 10.03 12.79 -5.81
C LYS A 1 8.50 12.90 -5.82
N GLU A 2 7.83 12.62 -6.94
CA GLU A 2 6.39 12.86 -7.11
C GLU A 2 5.49 11.62 -6.89
N LEU A 3 6.10 10.44 -6.72
CA LEU A 3 5.38 9.18 -6.57
C LEU A 3 4.77 8.99 -5.17
N TYR A 4 5.33 9.64 -4.14
CA TYR A 4 4.87 9.50 -2.76
C TYR A 4 3.42 9.98 -2.58
N GLY A 5 3.10 11.19 -3.06
CA GLY A 5 1.75 11.73 -2.98
C GLY A 5 0.76 10.89 -3.79
N THR A 6 1.13 10.50 -5.02
CA THR A 6 0.27 9.70 -5.90
C THR A 6 -0.01 8.31 -5.35
N SER A 7 0.99 7.65 -4.77
CA SER A 7 0.82 6.31 -4.19
C SER A 7 -0.10 6.27 -2.97
N ILE A 8 -0.04 7.30 -2.11
CA ILE A 8 -0.92 7.44 -0.95
C ILE A 8 -2.33 7.78 -1.42
N LEU A 9 -2.47 8.67 -2.40
CA LEU A 9 -3.76 9.03 -2.98
C LEU A 9 -4.46 7.82 -3.60
N VAL A 10 -3.75 7.02 -4.41
CA VAL A 10 -4.29 5.81 -5.04
C VAL A 10 -4.69 4.77 -3.99
N PHE A 11 -3.95 4.67 -2.89
CA PHE A 11 -4.32 3.81 -1.77
C PHE A 11 -5.58 4.30 -1.03
N HIS A 12 -5.70 5.61 -0.77
CA HIS A 12 -6.92 6.18 -0.18
C HIS A 12 -8.14 5.99 -1.07
N VAL A 13 -8.02 6.18 -2.39
CA VAL A 13 -9.10 5.88 -3.35
C VAL A 13 -9.50 4.40 -3.28
N TYR A 14 -8.53 3.49 -3.14
CA TYR A 14 -8.83 2.07 -2.95
C TYR A 14 -9.54 1.80 -1.61
N CYS A 15 -9.14 2.45 -0.52
CA CYS A 15 -9.85 2.38 0.78
C CYS A 15 -11.31 2.85 0.64
N ASP A 16 -11.53 3.99 -0.02
CA ASP A 16 -12.85 4.59 -0.25
C ASP A 16 -13.76 3.65 -1.07
N LEU A 17 -13.23 3.06 -2.15
CA LEU A 17 -13.95 2.09 -2.97
C LEU A 17 -14.31 0.79 -2.23
N ASN A 18 -13.65 0.47 -1.12
CA ASN A 18 -13.89 -0.73 -0.32
C ASN A 18 -14.58 -0.42 1.02
N ASP A 19 -15.11 0.79 1.21
CA ASP A 19 -15.81 1.24 2.44
C ASP A 19 -14.92 1.13 3.70
N ILE A 20 -13.63 1.40 3.56
CA ILE A 20 -12.66 1.31 4.67
C ILE A 20 -12.52 2.69 5.31
N PRO A 21 -12.88 2.86 6.61
CA PRO A 21 -12.83 4.16 7.26
C PRO A 21 -11.39 4.69 7.29
N ASP A 22 -11.23 6.00 7.08
CA ASP A 22 -9.92 6.69 6.99
C ASP A 22 -9.01 6.42 8.21
N ASN A 23 -9.61 6.28 9.39
CA ASN A 23 -8.92 5.89 10.62
C ASN A 23 -8.25 4.50 10.54
N ASN A 24 -8.81 3.60 9.74
CA ASN A 24 -8.24 2.28 9.42
C ASN A 24 -7.34 2.30 8.17
N CYS A 25 -7.43 3.33 7.31
CA CYS A 25 -6.56 3.47 6.15
C CYS A 25 -5.13 3.88 6.58
N CYS A 26 -4.97 4.60 7.70
CA CYS A 26 -3.68 4.81 8.35
C CYS A 26 -3.18 3.55 9.11
N LEU A 27 -4.12 2.80 9.70
CA LEU A 27 -3.89 1.50 10.35
C LEU A 27 -3.94 0.37 9.33
N ILE A 28 -2.97 0.35 8.42
CA ILE A 28 -2.88 -0.64 7.34
C ILE A 28 -2.92 -2.05 7.92
N LEU A 29 -4.09 -2.69 7.82
CA LEU A 29 -4.21 -4.12 8.04
C LEU A 29 -3.35 -4.77 6.96
N PRO A 30 -2.37 -5.62 7.30
CA PRO A 30 -1.42 -6.16 6.33
C PRO A 30 -2.09 -6.87 5.15
N MET A 31 -3.30 -7.39 5.35
CA MET A 31 -4.13 -7.98 4.29
C MET A 31 -4.62 -6.96 3.26
N LEU A 32 -4.92 -5.72 3.66
CA LEU A 32 -5.41 -4.68 2.77
C LEU A 32 -4.30 -4.20 1.82
N LEU A 33 -3.08 -4.04 2.33
CA LEU A 33 -1.93 -3.69 1.48
C LEU A 33 -1.62 -4.79 0.46
N LEU A 34 -1.67 -6.05 0.89
CA LEU A 34 -1.48 -7.20 0.01
C LEU A 34 -2.56 -7.25 -1.08
N ALA A 35 -3.82 -7.02 -0.72
CA ALA A 35 -4.94 -6.97 -1.67
C ALA A 35 -4.78 -5.83 -2.67
N PHE A 36 -4.42 -4.64 -2.20
CA PHE A 36 -4.13 -3.47 -3.04
C PHE A 36 -3.00 -3.74 -4.03
N LEU A 37 -1.84 -4.21 -3.55
CA LEU A 37 -0.69 -4.51 -4.42
C LEU A 37 -1.02 -5.64 -5.41
N SER A 38 -1.79 -6.65 -4.99
CA SER A 38 -2.25 -7.72 -5.88
C SER A 38 -3.20 -7.21 -6.97
N ALA A 39 -4.08 -6.26 -6.65
CA ALA A 39 -4.93 -5.61 -7.65
C ALA A 39 -4.09 -4.75 -8.61
N CYS A 40 -3.05 -4.07 -8.12
CA CYS A 40 -2.15 -3.29 -8.95
C CYS A 40 -1.23 -4.16 -9.83
N ALA A 41 -0.81 -5.34 -9.38
CA ALA A 41 0.07 -6.23 -10.13
C ALA A 41 -0.52 -6.71 -11.47
N GLY A 42 -1.85 -6.70 -11.61
CA GLY A 42 -2.54 -7.00 -12.86
C GLY A 42 -2.70 -5.81 -13.83
N SER A 43 -2.48 -4.58 -13.36
CA SER A 43 -2.77 -3.36 -14.15
C SER A 43 -1.58 -2.40 -14.29
N TYR A 44 -0.54 -2.55 -13.47
CA TYR A 44 0.64 -1.69 -13.45
C TYR A 44 1.92 -2.52 -13.53
N SER A 45 3.01 -1.88 -13.98
CA SER A 45 4.34 -2.52 -14.00
C SER A 45 4.81 -2.86 -12.57
N GLY A 46 5.59 -3.95 -12.41
CA GLY A 46 6.15 -4.32 -11.11
C GLY A 46 6.95 -3.19 -10.44
N SER A 47 7.63 -2.36 -11.24
CA SER A 47 8.32 -1.15 -10.76
C SER A 47 7.36 -0.13 -10.13
N THR A 48 6.17 0.05 -10.71
CA THR A 48 5.12 0.93 -10.16
C THR A 48 4.56 0.36 -8.87
N VAL A 49 4.29 -0.95 -8.82
CA VAL A 49 3.79 -1.63 -7.61
C VAL A 49 4.82 -1.58 -6.48
N GLY A 50 6.11 -1.74 -6.81
CA GLY A 50 7.22 -1.58 -5.86
C GLY A 50 7.35 -0.16 -5.29
N ASN A 51 7.09 0.85 -6.13
CA ASN A 51 7.05 2.24 -5.67
C ASN A 51 5.89 2.48 -4.69
N TYR A 52 4.72 1.88 -4.95
CA TYR A 52 3.59 1.94 -4.03
C TYR A 52 3.90 1.28 -2.68
N ALA A 53 4.45 0.06 -2.70
CA ALA A 53 4.86 -0.62 -1.48
C ALA A 53 5.87 0.20 -0.64
N SER A 54 6.83 0.84 -1.32
CA SER A 54 7.86 1.66 -0.67
C SER A 54 7.29 2.93 -0.02
N ALA A 55 6.38 3.62 -0.69
CA ALA A 55 5.75 4.81 -0.14
C ALA A 55 4.85 4.50 1.06
N ILE A 56 4.12 3.39 1.01
CA ILE A 56 3.28 2.92 2.12
C ILE A 56 4.15 2.50 3.32
N HIS A 57 5.32 1.90 3.07
CA HIS A 57 6.30 1.60 4.12
C HIS A 57 6.85 2.87 4.79
N ILE A 58 7.18 3.91 4.02
CA ILE A 58 7.60 5.21 4.56
C ILE A 58 6.48 5.84 5.38
N CYS A 59 5.23 5.75 4.93
CA CYS A 59 4.07 6.24 5.67
C CYS A 59 3.94 5.53 7.04
N HIS A 60 4.12 4.21 7.09
CA HIS A 60 4.16 3.43 8.33
C HIS A 60 5.24 3.91 9.32
N LEU A 61 6.46 4.10 8.80
CA LEU A 61 7.60 4.58 9.58
C LEU A 61 7.34 5.98 10.15
N LEU A 62 6.77 6.88 9.34
CA LEU A 62 6.48 8.26 9.74
C LEU A 62 5.43 8.33 10.86
N HIS A 63 4.42 7.45 10.83
CA HIS A 63 3.34 7.42 11.81
C HIS A 63 3.64 6.49 13.01
N GLY A 64 4.82 5.88 13.08
CA GLY A 64 5.22 5.00 14.19
C GLY A 64 4.48 3.66 14.25
N HIS A 65 3.88 3.22 13.14
CA HIS A 65 3.14 1.96 13.09
C HIS A 65 4.05 0.79 12.70
N PRO A 66 3.99 -0.36 13.39
CA PRO A 66 4.84 -1.50 13.09
C PRO A 66 4.52 -2.09 11.71
N TRP A 67 5.55 -2.24 10.87
CA TRP A 67 5.43 -2.92 9.58
C TRP A 67 5.28 -4.43 9.78
N ARG A 68 4.04 -4.92 9.78
CA ARG A 68 3.69 -6.34 10.01
C ARG A 68 3.42 -7.13 8.73
N ILE A 69 3.84 -6.61 7.57
CA ILE A 69 3.66 -7.29 6.28
C ILE A 69 4.67 -8.45 6.15
N ASN A 70 4.19 -9.62 5.75
CA ASN A 70 5.05 -10.75 5.44
C ASN A 70 5.89 -10.43 4.17
N LYS A 71 7.22 -10.44 4.33
CA LYS A 71 8.18 -10.12 3.26
C LYS A 71 8.12 -11.10 2.09
N GLU A 72 7.84 -12.38 2.33
CA GLU A 72 7.72 -13.40 1.28
C GLU A 72 6.46 -13.17 0.44
N LYS A 73 5.33 -12.86 1.10
CA LYS A 73 4.09 -12.49 0.39
C LYS A 73 4.26 -11.21 -0.42
N LEU A 74 4.97 -10.22 0.14
CA LEU A 74 5.26 -8.98 -0.57
C LEU A 74 6.15 -9.25 -1.80
N LYS A 75 7.20 -10.06 -1.66
CA LYS A 75 8.09 -10.45 -2.76
C LYS A 75 7.38 -11.27 -3.85
N ALA A 76 6.32 -12.01 -3.51
CA ALA A 76 5.54 -12.75 -4.49
C ALA A 76 4.65 -11.84 -5.37
N ILE A 77 4.38 -10.61 -4.92
CA ILE A 77 3.51 -9.64 -5.62
C ILE A 77 4.34 -8.61 -6.41
N LEU A 78 5.56 -8.32 -5.96
CA LEU A 78 6.53 -7.41 -6.61
C LEU A 78 7.37 -8.13 -7.66
#